data_AF-A0A1L9TLM1-F1
#
_entry.id   AF-A0A1L9TLM1-F1
#
_cell.length_a   1.000
_cell.length_b   1.000
_cell.length_c   1.000
_cell.angle_alpha   90.00
_cell.angle_beta   90.00
_cell.angle_gamma   90.00
#
_symmetry.space_group_name_H-M   'P 1'
#
loop_
_entity.id
_entity.type
_entity.pdbx_description
1 polymer ?
#
loop_
_entity_poly.entity_id
_entity_poly.type
_entity_poly.pdbx_seq_one_letter_code
_entity_poly.pdbx_strand_id
1 'polypeptide(L)'
;MRVTQKANIPHDSLEQDRLVAIIKELRDLPSKTIILDGWGPAQVWAGLPLFGSTLREEWDSDGAAPMDSDLKQRFLNLHSYAARIAGLGLVPLECYAIWALTDALEGVMTPIRGAPDEVNPNPAAVEDLPFKVAAAAEWIFHAGHVLYARDEEVYGTAGGPLWRLDKAEARRLRRKYRGTQGLCPARWTLWKQRFSVIRDSREVDQGTRIVAGRAYGSMEIVESAEWK
;
A
#
# COMPACT_ATOMS: atom_id res chain seq x y z
N MET A 1 21.03 -5.66 17.05
CA MET A 1 19.61 -5.62 17.42
C MET A 1 18.85 -6.40 16.36
N ARG A 2 18.31 -7.58 16.67
CA ARG A 2 17.71 -8.48 15.66
C ARG A 2 16.36 -7.93 15.20
N VAL A 3 16.11 -8.01 13.89
CA VAL A 3 14.97 -7.41 13.18
C VAL A 3 13.61 -8.06 13.56
N THR A 4 13.64 -9.20 14.25
CA THR A 4 12.47 -9.94 14.75
C THR A 4 11.60 -9.22 15.78
N GLN A 5 12.00 -8.05 16.32
CA GLN A 5 11.15 -7.29 17.26
C GLN A 5 10.14 -6.35 16.57
N LYS A 6 10.33 -5.96 15.31
CA LYS A 6 9.48 -4.93 14.67
C LYS A 6 8.11 -5.45 14.23
N ALA A 7 8.02 -6.72 13.83
CA ALA A 7 6.77 -7.34 13.40
C ALA A 7 5.81 -7.69 14.57
N ASN A 8 6.23 -7.52 15.83
CA ASN A 8 5.44 -7.87 17.01
C ASN A 8 4.76 -6.66 17.68
N ILE A 9 4.98 -5.44 17.20
CA ILE A 9 4.29 -4.26 17.72
C ILE A 9 2.97 -4.12 16.97
N PRO A 10 1.82 -4.16 17.66
CA PRO A 10 0.51 -4.04 17.01
C PRO A 10 0.41 -2.77 16.15
N HIS A 11 -0.26 -2.86 15.00
CA HIS A 11 -0.45 -1.76 14.05
C HIS A 11 -1.08 -0.47 14.63
N ASP A 12 -1.87 -0.63 15.69
CA ASP A 12 -2.68 0.38 16.37
C ASP A 12 -2.03 0.87 17.66
N SER A 13 -0.82 0.39 17.96
CA SER A 13 -0.06 0.77 19.15
C SER A 13 0.79 2.02 18.88
N LEU A 14 0.87 2.89 19.89
CA LEU A 14 1.68 4.13 19.86
C LEU A 14 3.19 3.85 19.77
N GLU A 15 3.60 2.62 20.06
CA GLU A 15 4.98 2.18 19.91
C GLU A 15 5.41 2.13 18.44
N GLN A 16 4.48 1.97 17.47
CA GLN A 16 4.76 2.17 16.05
C GLN A 16 5.29 3.58 15.78
N ASP A 17 4.62 4.60 16.32
CA ASP A 17 5.00 5.99 16.13
C ASP A 17 6.37 6.29 16.76
N ARG A 18 6.68 5.69 17.91
CA ARG A 18 8.01 5.81 18.54
C ARG A 18 9.12 5.22 17.69
N LEU A 19 8.91 4.05 17.09
CA LEU A 19 9.90 3.44 16.19
C LEU A 19 10.13 4.30 14.95
N VAL A 20 9.06 4.85 14.38
CA VAL A 20 9.12 5.73 13.22
C VAL A 20 9.85 7.03 13.57
N ALA A 21 9.58 7.61 14.74
CA ALA A 21 10.26 8.79 15.24
C ALA A 21 11.78 8.57 15.34
N ILE A 22 12.24 7.41 15.84
CA ILE A 22 13.67 7.08 15.87
C ILE A 22 14.28 7.12 14.46
N ILE A 23 13.61 6.57 13.44
CA ILE A 23 14.13 6.60 12.07
C ILE A 23 14.20 8.03 11.53
N LYS A 24 13.19 8.85 11.84
CA LYS A 24 13.17 10.27 11.49
C LYS A 24 14.36 11.01 12.11
N GLU A 25 14.55 10.89 13.43
CA GLU A 25 15.66 11.53 14.14
C GLU A 25 17.02 11.05 13.60
N LEU A 26 17.16 9.76 13.28
CA LEU A 26 18.37 9.24 12.66
C LEU A 26 18.65 9.89 11.31
N ARG A 27 17.62 10.09 10.46
CA ARG A 27 17.77 10.73 9.15
C ARG A 27 18.25 12.18 9.26
N ASP A 28 17.84 12.87 10.32
CA ASP A 28 18.16 14.27 10.58
C ASP A 28 19.56 14.48 11.20
N LEU A 29 20.25 13.39 11.59
CA LEU A 29 21.63 13.47 12.08
C LEU A 29 22.64 13.82 10.96
N PRO A 30 23.76 14.47 11.31
CA PRO A 30 24.85 14.72 10.37
C PRO A 30 25.34 13.43 9.70
N SER A 31 25.14 13.32 8.40
CA SER A 31 25.48 12.11 7.65
C SER A 31 26.95 12.10 7.21
N LYS A 32 27.51 10.89 7.19
CA LYS A 32 28.84 10.62 6.61
C LYS A 32 28.68 9.70 5.41
N THR A 33 29.53 9.89 4.41
CA THR A 33 29.67 8.95 3.30
C THR A 33 30.43 7.72 3.75
N ILE A 34 29.86 6.54 3.54
CA ILE A 34 30.54 5.25 3.68
C ILE A 34 30.54 4.53 2.34
N ILE A 35 31.45 3.57 2.17
CA ILE A 35 31.41 2.64 1.03
C ILE A 35 30.76 1.35 1.52
N LEU A 36 29.61 1.01 0.94
CA LEU A 36 28.97 -0.27 1.15
C LEU A 36 29.46 -1.25 0.08
N ASP A 37 30.00 -2.39 0.53
CA ASP A 37 30.52 -3.41 -0.38
C ASP A 37 29.41 -3.92 -1.31
N GLY A 38 29.63 -3.86 -2.62
CA GLY A 38 28.63 -4.20 -3.64
C GLY A 38 27.56 -3.13 -3.95
N TRP A 39 27.48 -2.02 -3.20
CA TRP A 39 26.46 -0.96 -3.37
C TRP A 39 27.05 0.43 -3.63
N GLY A 40 28.34 0.63 -3.36
CA GLY A 40 29.05 1.89 -3.61
C GLY A 40 28.89 2.91 -2.48
N PRO A 41 29.14 4.21 -2.76
CA PRO A 41 29.08 5.26 -1.76
C PRO A 41 27.65 5.55 -1.30
N ALA A 42 27.45 5.65 0.01
CA ALA A 42 26.14 5.90 0.61
C ALA A 42 26.22 6.84 1.81
N GLN A 43 25.18 7.64 2.00
CA GLN A 43 24.99 8.51 3.16
C GLN A 43 24.29 7.73 4.27
N VAL A 44 25.01 7.43 5.36
CA VAL A 44 24.54 6.53 6.44
C VAL A 44 23.16 6.92 6.97
N TRP A 45 22.96 8.23 7.20
CA TRP A 45 21.76 8.73 7.86
C TRP A 45 20.77 9.35 6.87
N ALA A 46 21.24 10.29 6.04
CA ALA A 46 20.36 11.01 5.14
C ALA A 46 19.69 10.11 4.09
N GLY A 47 20.37 9.05 3.65
CA GLY A 47 19.90 8.16 2.60
C GLY A 47 19.31 6.84 3.06
N LEU A 48 19.47 6.46 4.34
CA LEU A 48 19.03 5.17 4.91
C LEU A 48 19.29 3.97 3.95
N PRO A 49 20.52 3.77 3.45
CA PRO A 49 20.82 3.06 2.20
C PRO A 49 20.49 1.55 2.17
N LEU A 50 20.19 0.94 3.32
CA LEU A 50 19.78 -0.47 3.42
C LEU A 50 18.34 -0.65 3.90
N PHE A 51 17.65 0.45 4.24
CA PHE A 51 16.32 0.36 4.82
C PHE A 51 15.32 -0.30 3.87
N GLY A 52 15.30 0.12 2.60
CA GLY A 52 14.42 -0.46 1.59
C GLY A 52 14.69 -1.95 1.35
N SER A 53 15.97 -2.33 1.27
CA SER A 53 16.39 -3.73 1.07
C SER A 53 16.00 -4.61 2.26
N THR A 54 16.26 -4.16 3.50
CA THR A 54 15.86 -4.90 4.70
C THR A 54 14.34 -4.99 4.81
N LEU A 55 13.60 -3.92 4.49
CA LEU A 55 12.14 -3.98 4.49
C LEU A 55 11.61 -4.98 3.46
N ARG A 56 12.25 -5.04 2.27
CA ARG A 56 11.92 -5.99 1.21
C ARG A 56 12.17 -7.43 1.66
N GLU A 57 13.31 -7.70 2.29
CA GLU A 57 13.64 -9.03 2.83
C GLU A 57 12.60 -9.51 3.84
N GLU A 58 12.16 -8.64 4.76
CA GLU A 58 11.09 -8.97 5.71
C GLU A 58 9.75 -9.25 5.00
N TRP A 59 9.46 -8.54 3.91
CA TRP A 59 8.27 -8.76 3.10
C TRP A 59 8.30 -10.09 2.33
N ASP A 60 9.48 -10.48 1.84
CA ASP A 60 9.68 -11.72 1.09
C ASP A 60 9.82 -12.95 2.00
N SER A 61 10.28 -12.77 3.25
CA SER A 61 10.56 -13.86 4.21
C SER A 61 9.31 -14.67 4.60
N ASP A 62 8.13 -14.05 4.66
CA ASP A 62 6.94 -14.66 5.24
C ASP A 62 6.02 -15.39 4.23
N GLY A 63 6.49 -15.60 2.99
CA GLY A 63 5.77 -16.35 1.96
C GLY A 63 4.59 -15.57 1.36
N ALA A 64 4.31 -15.80 0.07
CA ALA A 64 3.47 -14.92 -0.76
C ALA A 64 1.97 -14.78 -0.37
N ALA A 65 1.51 -15.48 0.67
CA ALA A 65 0.19 -15.30 1.25
C ALA A 65 0.20 -15.83 2.70
N PRO A 66 0.14 -14.96 3.73
CA PRO A 66 0.10 -15.43 5.11
C PRO A 66 -1.21 -16.20 5.34
N MET A 67 -1.13 -17.52 5.46
CA MET A 67 -2.31 -18.38 5.66
C MET A 67 -2.79 -18.39 7.12
N ASP A 68 -1.88 -18.14 8.07
CA ASP A 68 -2.17 -18.10 9.50
C ASP A 68 -2.44 -16.67 9.99
N SER A 69 -3.35 -16.55 10.95
CA SER A 69 -3.71 -15.35 11.69
C SER A 69 -2.50 -14.59 12.28
N ASP A 70 -1.54 -15.29 12.86
CA ASP A 70 -0.34 -14.67 13.44
C ASP A 70 0.53 -14.01 12.36
N LEU A 71 0.68 -14.68 11.21
CA LEU A 71 1.40 -14.13 10.05
C LEU A 71 0.66 -12.93 9.46
N LYS A 72 -0.67 -12.99 9.33
CA LYS A 72 -1.49 -11.85 8.89
C LYS A 72 -1.30 -10.64 9.81
N GLN A 73 -1.27 -10.87 11.12
CA GLN A 73 -1.04 -9.78 12.08
C GLN A 73 0.36 -9.16 11.92
N ARG A 74 1.39 -9.99 11.75
CA ARG A 74 2.77 -9.50 11.51
C ARG A 74 2.87 -8.67 10.23
N PHE A 75 2.27 -9.15 9.14
CA PHE A 75 2.21 -8.39 7.90
C PHE A 75 1.46 -7.07 8.07
N LEU A 76 0.34 -7.07 8.79
CA LEU A 76 -0.40 -5.84 9.07
C LEU A 76 0.44 -4.84 9.86
N ASN A 77 1.19 -5.31 10.86
CA ASN A 77 2.14 -4.47 11.61
C ASN A 77 3.24 -3.90 10.69
N LEU A 78 3.73 -4.69 9.73
CA LEU A 78 4.72 -4.25 8.75
C LEU A 78 4.16 -3.19 7.79
N HIS A 79 2.94 -3.40 7.27
CA HIS A 79 2.21 -2.40 6.48
C HIS A 79 2.06 -1.08 7.23
N SER A 80 1.64 -1.17 8.49
CA SER A 80 1.44 -0.05 9.40
C SER A 80 2.72 0.77 9.63
N TYR A 81 3.84 0.08 9.87
CA TYR A 81 5.16 0.70 10.01
C TYR A 81 5.63 1.35 8.71
N ALA A 82 5.56 0.62 7.60
CA ALA A 82 5.97 1.10 6.28
C ALA A 82 5.16 2.33 5.83
N ALA A 83 3.85 2.32 6.08
CA ALA A 83 2.96 3.44 5.77
C ALA A 83 3.32 4.71 6.53
N ARG A 84 3.70 4.62 7.80
CA ARG A 84 4.17 5.79 8.58
C ARG A 84 5.52 6.32 8.08
N ILE A 85 6.46 5.43 7.74
CA ILE A 85 7.75 5.80 7.15
C ILE A 85 7.55 6.53 5.82
N ALA A 86 6.65 6.02 4.97
CA ALA A 86 6.30 6.62 3.69
C ALA A 86 5.58 7.97 3.87
N GLY A 87 4.64 8.06 4.81
CA GLY A 87 3.92 9.30 5.14
C GLY A 87 4.84 10.42 5.59
N LEU A 88 5.97 10.11 6.23
CA LEU A 88 7.01 11.09 6.57
C LEU A 88 7.98 11.40 5.43
N GLY A 89 7.80 10.83 4.24
CA GLY A 89 8.68 11.03 3.08
C GLY A 89 10.12 10.57 3.34
N LEU A 90 10.32 9.59 4.23
CA LEU A 90 11.66 9.11 4.60
C LEU A 90 12.24 8.19 3.53
N VAL A 91 11.40 7.30 3.00
CA VAL A 91 11.77 6.29 1.99
C VAL A 91 10.60 6.15 1.01
N PRO A 92 10.86 6.09 -0.32
CA PRO A 92 9.81 5.87 -1.32
C PRO A 92 9.32 4.42 -1.25
N LEU A 93 8.12 4.22 -0.72
CA LEU A 93 7.49 2.91 -0.50
C LEU A 93 6.11 2.80 -1.18
N GLU A 94 5.84 3.67 -2.16
CA GLU A 94 4.55 3.77 -2.85
C GLU A 94 4.16 2.48 -3.55
N CYS A 95 5.13 1.67 -4.00
CA CYS A 95 4.85 0.38 -4.61
C CYS A 95 4.08 -0.57 -3.68
N TYR A 96 4.46 -0.61 -2.40
CA TYR A 96 3.78 -1.43 -1.39
C TYR A 96 2.39 -0.90 -1.04
N ALA A 97 2.20 0.43 -1.07
CA ALA A 97 0.88 1.04 -0.93
C ALA A 97 -0.03 0.62 -2.08
N ILE A 98 0.48 0.73 -3.31
CA ILE A 98 -0.29 0.38 -4.51
C ILE A 98 -0.63 -1.11 -4.52
N TRP A 99 0.28 -2.00 -4.14
CA TRP A 99 -0.02 -3.44 -4.06
C TRP A 99 -1.12 -3.71 -3.02
N ALA A 100 -1.02 -3.15 -1.82
CA ALA A 100 -2.05 -3.32 -0.78
C ALA A 100 -3.44 -2.82 -1.24
N LEU A 101 -3.48 -1.63 -1.85
CA LEU A 101 -4.71 -1.05 -2.39
C LEU A 101 -5.26 -1.89 -3.56
N THR A 102 -4.38 -2.40 -4.43
CA THR A 102 -4.78 -3.25 -5.57
C THR A 102 -5.44 -4.53 -5.08
N ASP A 103 -4.80 -5.23 -4.14
CA ASP A 103 -5.25 -6.52 -3.62
C ASP A 103 -6.61 -6.43 -2.92
N ALA A 104 -6.88 -5.32 -2.24
CA ALA A 104 -8.14 -5.10 -1.53
C ALA A 104 -9.26 -4.53 -2.43
N LEU A 105 -8.92 -3.63 -3.36
CA LEU A 105 -9.89 -2.71 -3.95
C LEU A 105 -10.15 -2.95 -5.44
N GLU A 106 -9.17 -3.47 -6.18
CA GLU A 106 -9.22 -3.54 -7.64
C GLU A 106 -9.85 -4.82 -8.19
N GLY A 107 -10.48 -5.63 -7.32
CA GLY A 107 -11.34 -6.76 -7.67
C GLY A 107 -10.58 -8.06 -7.99
N VAL A 108 -11.34 -9.11 -8.32
CA VAL A 108 -10.81 -10.44 -8.62
C VAL A 108 -11.14 -10.85 -10.05
N MET A 109 -10.23 -11.59 -10.67
CA MET A 109 -10.39 -12.09 -12.03
C MET A 109 -10.28 -13.62 -12.03
N THR A 110 -11.24 -14.28 -12.65
CA THR A 110 -11.23 -15.73 -12.87
C THR A 110 -10.92 -15.99 -14.34
N PRO A 111 -9.75 -16.59 -14.66
CA PRO A 111 -9.43 -16.97 -16.03
C PRO A 111 -10.37 -18.07 -16.53
N ILE A 112 -10.97 -17.89 -17.71
CA ILE A 112 -11.85 -18.89 -18.32
C ILE A 112 -11.19 -19.43 -19.60
N ARG A 113 -10.96 -20.74 -19.66
CA ARG A 113 -10.34 -21.37 -20.83
C ARG A 113 -11.28 -21.27 -22.05
N GLY A 114 -10.87 -20.52 -23.06
CA GLY A 114 -11.61 -20.37 -24.32
C GLY A 114 -12.69 -19.29 -24.31
N ALA A 115 -12.77 -18.48 -23.26
CA ALA A 115 -13.66 -17.32 -23.17
C ALA A 115 -12.91 -16.11 -22.56
N PRO A 116 -13.47 -14.89 -22.63
CA PRO A 116 -12.91 -13.75 -21.90
C PRO A 116 -12.89 -14.01 -20.38
N ASP A 117 -11.83 -13.55 -19.72
CA ASP A 117 -11.71 -13.62 -18.26
C ASP A 117 -12.90 -12.93 -17.58
N GLU A 118 -13.43 -13.55 -16.53
CA GLU A 118 -14.53 -13.01 -15.75
C GLU A 118 -13.98 -12.10 -14.66
N VAL A 119 -14.52 -10.88 -14.57
CA VAL A 119 -14.18 -9.93 -13.50
C VAL A 119 -15.31 -9.87 -12.51
N ASN A 120 -14.99 -10.14 -11.24
CA ASN A 120 -15.95 -10.05 -10.15
C ASN A 120 -15.76 -8.73 -9.37
N PRO A 121 -16.71 -7.79 -9.45
CA PRO A 121 -16.66 -6.53 -8.71
C PRO A 121 -17.15 -6.68 -7.27
N ASN A 122 -17.70 -7.82 -6.87
CA ASN A 122 -18.19 -8.04 -5.50
C ASN A 122 -17.01 -8.08 -4.51
N PRO A 123 -16.95 -7.20 -3.50
CA PRO A 123 -15.93 -7.26 -2.47
C PRO A 123 -15.80 -8.63 -1.79
N ALA A 124 -16.91 -9.34 -1.59
CA ALA A 124 -16.91 -10.64 -0.92
C ALA A 124 -16.18 -11.74 -1.72
N ALA A 125 -15.90 -11.49 -3.01
CA ALA A 125 -15.09 -12.40 -3.83
C ALA A 125 -13.58 -12.27 -3.58
N VAL A 126 -13.14 -11.21 -2.89
CA VAL A 126 -11.73 -11.01 -2.52
C VAL A 126 -11.38 -11.95 -1.37
N GLU A 127 -10.49 -12.91 -1.63
CA GLU A 127 -9.94 -13.77 -0.60
C GLU A 127 -9.23 -12.94 0.48
N ASP A 128 -9.47 -13.27 1.76
CA ASP A 128 -8.89 -12.57 2.92
C ASP A 128 -9.18 -11.06 2.94
N LEU A 129 -10.36 -10.66 2.45
CA LEU A 129 -10.80 -9.26 2.43
C LEU A 129 -10.56 -8.52 3.76
N PRO A 130 -10.86 -9.05 4.96
CA PRO A 130 -10.63 -8.30 6.21
C PRO A 130 -9.18 -7.86 6.41
N PHE A 131 -8.22 -8.76 6.16
CA PHE A 131 -6.80 -8.47 6.27
C PHE A 131 -6.34 -7.48 5.18
N LYS A 132 -6.74 -7.71 3.92
CA LYS A 132 -6.36 -6.83 2.80
C LYS A 132 -6.91 -5.42 2.96
N VAL A 133 -8.16 -5.28 3.42
CA VAL A 133 -8.76 -3.98 3.72
C VAL A 133 -8.04 -3.29 4.87
N ALA A 134 -7.66 -4.00 5.93
CA ALA A 134 -6.86 -3.43 7.01
C ALA A 134 -5.50 -2.92 6.49
N ALA A 135 -4.76 -3.75 5.74
CA ALA A 135 -3.47 -3.36 5.17
C ALA A 135 -3.58 -2.15 4.22
N ALA A 136 -4.60 -2.11 3.37
CA ALA A 136 -4.88 -0.98 2.49
C ALA A 136 -5.24 0.29 3.28
N ALA A 137 -6.01 0.15 4.36
CA ALA A 137 -6.42 1.26 5.21
C ALA A 137 -5.23 1.89 5.95
N GLU A 138 -4.25 1.11 6.43
CA GLU A 138 -3.03 1.64 7.05
C GLU A 138 -2.29 2.62 6.13
N TRP A 139 -2.19 2.30 4.84
CA TRP A 139 -1.60 3.20 3.84
C TRP A 139 -2.41 4.49 3.67
N ILE A 140 -3.73 4.42 3.67
CA ILE A 140 -4.57 5.61 3.59
C ILE A 140 -4.42 6.47 4.85
N PHE A 141 -4.44 5.88 6.04
CA PHE A 141 -4.35 6.60 7.31
C PHE A 141 -3.02 7.33 7.47
N HIS A 142 -1.92 6.67 7.12
CA HIS A 142 -0.59 7.17 7.44
C HIS A 142 0.13 7.81 6.25
N ALA A 143 -0.17 7.38 5.02
CA ALA A 143 0.48 7.86 3.81
C ALA A 143 -0.49 8.46 2.79
N GLY A 144 -1.80 8.51 3.03
CA GLY A 144 -2.78 8.99 2.05
C GLY A 144 -2.44 10.37 1.49
N HIS A 145 -1.96 11.28 2.35
CA HIS A 145 -1.56 12.65 1.98
C HIS A 145 -0.34 12.71 1.05
N VAL A 146 0.60 11.75 1.12
CA VAL A 146 1.75 11.68 0.19
C VAL A 146 1.45 10.89 -1.09
N LEU A 147 0.33 10.17 -1.13
CA LEU A 147 -0.13 9.40 -2.29
C LEU A 147 -1.12 10.19 -3.15
N TYR A 148 -1.89 11.09 -2.54
CA TYR A 148 -2.90 11.90 -3.22
C TYR A 148 -2.28 12.95 -4.15
N ALA A 149 -3.04 13.35 -5.18
CA ALA A 149 -2.69 14.36 -6.18
C ALA A 149 -1.39 14.12 -6.97
N ARG A 150 -0.80 12.93 -6.88
CA ARG A 150 0.33 12.50 -7.71
C ARG A 150 -0.14 11.86 -9.01
N ASP A 151 0.64 12.07 -10.06
CA ASP A 151 0.45 11.47 -11.38
C ASP A 151 1.82 11.00 -11.90
N GLU A 152 2.20 9.78 -11.53
CA GLU A 152 3.53 9.24 -11.80
C GLU A 152 3.50 7.72 -11.99
N GLU A 153 4.38 7.21 -12.87
CA GLU A 153 4.57 5.77 -13.04
C GLU A 153 5.42 5.20 -11.89
N VAL A 154 4.88 4.20 -11.19
CA VAL A 154 5.63 3.37 -10.25
C VAL A 154 5.74 1.98 -10.87
N TYR A 155 6.91 1.61 -11.37
CA TYR A 155 7.08 0.34 -12.09
C TYR A 155 6.77 -0.89 -11.22
N GLY A 156 6.18 -1.91 -11.84
CA GLY A 156 5.82 -3.16 -11.15
C GLY A 156 4.48 -3.11 -10.39
N THR A 157 3.69 -2.05 -10.57
CA THR A 157 2.43 -1.84 -9.85
C THR A 157 1.21 -1.88 -10.77
N ALA A 158 1.17 -2.92 -11.62
CA ALA A 158 0.08 -3.12 -12.57
C ALA A 158 -1.28 -3.16 -11.86
N GLY A 159 -2.30 -2.59 -12.51
CA GLY A 159 -3.68 -2.61 -12.04
C GLY A 159 -4.28 -4.00 -11.93
N GLY A 160 -5.15 -4.16 -10.93
CA GLY A 160 -6.13 -5.22 -10.84
C GLY A 160 -7.27 -5.07 -11.86
N PRO A 161 -8.18 -6.04 -11.90
CA PRO A 161 -9.14 -6.19 -13.00
C PRO A 161 -10.18 -5.07 -13.14
N LEU A 162 -10.47 -4.33 -12.07
CA LEU A 162 -11.34 -3.15 -12.09
C LEU A 162 -10.61 -1.88 -12.54
N TRP A 163 -9.27 -1.86 -12.50
CA TRP A 163 -8.48 -0.74 -12.99
C TRP A 163 -8.23 -0.87 -14.51
N ARG A 164 -9.07 -0.20 -15.28
CA ARG A 164 -9.02 -0.22 -16.76
C ARG A 164 -9.02 1.18 -17.32
N LEU A 165 -8.18 1.41 -18.33
CA LEU A 165 -8.25 2.61 -19.15
C LEU A 165 -9.56 2.64 -19.94
N ASP A 166 -10.06 3.85 -20.20
CA ASP A 166 -11.13 4.02 -21.17
C ASP A 166 -10.68 3.60 -22.58
N LYS A 167 -11.66 3.36 -23.45
CA LYS A 167 -11.41 2.85 -24.80
C LYS A 167 -10.54 3.77 -25.65
N ALA A 168 -10.76 5.08 -25.55
CA ALA A 168 -10.09 6.07 -26.36
C ALA A 168 -8.65 6.27 -25.87
N GLU A 169 -8.46 6.30 -24.56
CA GLU A 169 -7.17 6.47 -23.92
C GLU A 169 -6.26 5.25 -24.07
N ALA A 170 -6.81 4.04 -23.93
CA ALA A 170 -6.09 2.81 -24.23
C ALA A 170 -5.57 2.81 -25.68
N ARG A 171 -6.41 3.27 -26.63
CA ARG A 171 -6.02 3.42 -28.04
C ARG A 171 -4.95 4.50 -28.24
N ARG A 172 -5.09 5.65 -27.58
CA ARG A 172 -4.12 6.76 -27.63
C ARG A 172 -2.74 6.33 -27.14
N LEU A 173 -2.70 5.64 -25.99
CA LEU A 173 -1.47 5.16 -25.35
C LEU A 173 -0.92 3.87 -25.97
N ARG A 174 -1.62 3.28 -26.95
CA ARG A 174 -1.31 1.97 -27.55
C ARG A 174 -1.13 0.87 -26.49
N ARG A 175 -1.88 0.95 -25.40
CA ARG A 175 -1.88 -0.04 -24.30
C ARG A 175 -3.09 -0.96 -24.45
N LYS A 176 -2.98 -2.20 -23.96
CA LYS A 176 -4.16 -3.06 -23.74
C LYS A 176 -5.12 -2.35 -22.76
N TYR A 177 -6.37 -2.81 -22.65
CA TYR A 177 -7.37 -2.36 -21.65
C TYR A 177 -6.98 -2.68 -20.20
N ARG A 178 -5.78 -2.27 -19.80
CA ARG A 178 -5.25 -2.34 -18.45
C ARG A 178 -4.96 -0.89 -18.05
N GLY A 179 -5.29 -0.55 -16.82
CA GLY A 179 -4.98 0.76 -16.25
C GLY A 179 -3.48 1.09 -16.31
N THR A 180 -3.13 2.35 -16.05
CA THR A 180 -1.73 2.78 -15.89
C THR A 180 -1.07 2.11 -14.68
N GLN A 181 0.27 2.05 -14.67
CA GLN A 181 1.03 1.73 -13.45
C GLN A 181 1.18 3.00 -12.60
N GLY A 182 1.37 2.82 -11.30
CA GLY A 182 1.63 3.94 -10.40
C GLY A 182 0.40 4.63 -9.85
N LEU A 183 0.61 5.90 -9.50
CA LEU A 183 -0.35 6.80 -8.88
C LEU A 183 -0.96 7.69 -9.95
N CYS A 184 -2.28 7.84 -9.92
CA CYS A 184 -2.96 8.88 -10.68
C CYS A 184 -4.31 9.22 -10.03
N PRO A 185 -4.87 10.42 -10.30
CA PRO A 185 -6.13 10.86 -9.68
C PRO A 185 -7.32 9.92 -9.95
N ALA A 186 -7.38 9.34 -11.14
CA ALA A 186 -8.44 8.40 -11.51
C ALA A 186 -8.36 7.08 -10.72
N ARG A 187 -7.14 6.58 -10.46
CA ARG A 187 -6.94 5.37 -9.66
C ARG A 187 -7.21 5.62 -8.17
N TRP A 188 -6.84 6.78 -7.66
CA TRP A 188 -7.23 7.23 -6.31
C TRP A 188 -8.76 7.28 -6.16
N THR A 189 -9.46 7.85 -7.14
CA THR A 189 -10.92 7.90 -7.18
C THR A 189 -11.53 6.50 -7.17
N LEU A 190 -10.97 5.57 -7.95
CA LEU A 190 -11.38 4.17 -7.92
C LEU A 190 -11.23 3.60 -6.51
N TRP A 191 -10.06 3.71 -5.88
CA TRP A 191 -9.83 3.18 -4.53
C TRP A 191 -10.84 3.72 -3.50
N LYS A 192 -11.08 5.04 -3.52
CA LYS A 192 -12.08 5.67 -2.64
C LYS A 192 -13.48 5.09 -2.86
N GLN A 193 -13.92 4.98 -4.11
CA GLN A 193 -15.20 4.36 -4.46
C GLN A 193 -15.27 2.89 -4.01
N ARG A 194 -14.16 2.15 -4.07
CA ARG A 194 -14.13 0.74 -3.66
C ARG A 194 -14.21 0.59 -2.15
N PHE A 195 -13.59 1.47 -1.37
CA PHE A 195 -13.82 1.52 0.08
C PHE A 195 -15.28 1.81 0.43
N SER A 196 -15.99 2.68 -0.30
CA SER A 196 -17.42 2.91 -0.04
C SER A 196 -18.28 1.69 -0.39
N VAL A 197 -17.99 0.99 -1.50
CA VAL A 197 -18.66 -0.28 -1.84
C VAL A 197 -18.46 -1.33 -0.74
N ILE A 198 -17.24 -1.45 -0.19
CA ILE A 198 -16.97 -2.36 0.93
C ILE A 198 -17.78 -1.94 2.16
N ARG A 199 -17.70 -0.67 2.57
CA ARG A 199 -18.44 -0.10 3.71
C ARG A 199 -19.94 -0.40 3.66
N ASP A 200 -20.54 -0.28 2.47
CA ASP A 200 -21.99 -0.36 2.28
C ASP A 200 -22.50 -1.79 1.96
N SER A 201 -21.60 -2.73 1.70
CA SER A 201 -21.97 -4.12 1.40
C SER A 201 -22.61 -4.81 2.62
N ARG A 202 -23.63 -5.65 2.39
CA ARG A 202 -24.21 -6.51 3.44
C ARG A 202 -23.53 -7.87 3.53
N GLU A 203 -22.76 -8.23 2.51
CA GLU A 203 -22.04 -9.51 2.40
C GLU A 203 -20.67 -9.47 3.10
N VAL A 204 -20.22 -8.28 3.49
CA VAL A 204 -18.95 -8.05 4.19
C VAL A 204 -19.22 -7.93 5.70
N ASP A 205 -18.34 -8.51 6.52
CA ASP A 205 -18.46 -8.46 7.97
C ASP A 205 -18.38 -7.01 8.52
N GLN A 206 -18.96 -6.79 9.70
CA GLN A 206 -19.05 -5.46 10.28
C GLN A 206 -17.69 -4.79 10.55
N GLY A 207 -16.69 -5.54 10.97
CA GLY A 207 -15.36 -4.99 11.29
C GLY A 207 -14.69 -4.42 10.04
N THR A 208 -14.67 -5.20 8.96
CA THR A 208 -14.12 -4.79 7.66
C THR A 208 -14.85 -3.56 7.10
N ARG A 209 -16.18 -3.49 7.25
CA ARG A 209 -16.96 -2.32 6.82
C ARG A 209 -16.62 -1.05 7.59
N ILE A 210 -16.38 -1.16 8.89
CA ILE A 210 -15.97 -0.04 9.73
C ILE A 210 -14.59 0.47 9.29
N VAL A 211 -13.63 -0.43 9.08
CA VAL A 211 -12.28 -0.05 8.62
C VAL A 211 -12.34 0.63 7.26
N ALA A 212 -13.08 0.05 6.31
CA ALA A 212 -13.29 0.65 4.99
C ALA A 212 -13.95 2.03 5.06
N GLY A 213 -14.95 2.21 5.93
CA GLY A 213 -15.59 3.50 6.16
C GLY A 213 -14.66 4.56 6.74
N ARG A 214 -13.77 4.16 7.67
CA ARG A 214 -12.72 5.04 8.20
C ARG A 214 -11.71 5.43 7.12
N ALA A 215 -11.26 4.47 6.31
CA ALA A 215 -10.34 4.75 5.20
C ALA A 215 -10.96 5.72 4.19
N TYR A 216 -12.22 5.49 3.80
CA TYR A 216 -12.99 6.42 2.97
C TYR A 216 -13.01 7.84 3.56
N GLY A 217 -13.35 7.98 4.85
CA GLY A 217 -13.37 9.28 5.53
C GLY A 217 -12.00 9.95 5.58
N SER A 218 -10.92 9.18 5.76
CA SER A 218 -9.56 9.69 5.70
C SER A 218 -9.20 10.21 4.31
N MET A 219 -9.67 9.56 3.23
CA MET A 219 -9.48 10.06 1.87
C MET A 219 -10.24 11.37 1.63
N GLU A 220 -11.47 11.52 2.17
CA GLU A 220 -12.20 12.81 2.14
C GLU A 220 -11.42 13.94 2.83
N ILE A 221 -10.80 13.64 3.97
CA ILE A 221 -9.97 14.61 4.70
C ILE A 221 -8.74 15.01 3.87
N VAL A 222 -8.06 14.03 3.26
CA VAL A 222 -6.89 14.29 2.41
C VAL A 222 -7.26 15.15 1.19
N GLU A 223 -8.42 14.90 0.58
CA GLU A 223 -8.91 15.66 -0.58
C GLU A 223 -9.38 17.08 -0.24
N SER A 224 -9.95 17.27 0.95
CA SER A 224 -10.48 18.58 1.39
C SER A 224 -9.44 19.45 2.08
N ALA A 225 -8.37 18.87 2.60
CA ALA A 225 -7.26 19.61 3.15
C ALA A 225 -6.46 20.26 2.00
N GLU A 226 -6.51 21.60 1.90
CA GLU A 226 -5.54 22.37 1.14
C GLU A 226 -4.14 22.20 1.76
N TRP A 227 -3.49 21.06 1.52
CA TRP A 227 -2.07 20.88 1.83
C TRP A 227 -1.28 21.68 0.78
N LYS A 228 -0.97 22.94 1.13
CA LYS A 228 -0.01 23.80 0.43
C LYS A 228 1.40 23.60 0.97
#